data_AF-A0A6N8H7A1-F1
#
_entry.id   AF-A0A6N8H7A1-F1
#
_cell.length_a   1.000
_cell.length_b   1.000
_cell.length_c   1.000
_cell.angle_alpha   90.00
_cell.angle_beta   90.00
_cell.angle_gamma   90.00
#
_symmetry.space_group_name_H-M   'P 1'
#
loop_
_entity.id
_entity.type
_entity.pdbx_description
1 polymer ?
#
loop_
_entity_poly.entity_id
_entity_poly.type
_entity_poly.pdbx_seq_one_letter_code
_entity_poly.pdbx_strand_id
1 'polypeptide(L)' 'MFEYELHLPDSKNYLLRKVKRLIYEYDADFEITISTKDLEVYLVKFKSEIALENFEKDIDNLFLD' A
#
# COMPACT_ATOMS: atom_id res chain seq x y z
N MET A 1 -14.36 -6.75 -6.26
CA MET A 1 -13.02 -6.15 -6.13
C MET A 1 -13.01 -5.39 -4.83
N PHE A 2 -11.95 -5.50 -4.04
CA PHE A 2 -11.83 -4.85 -2.72
C PHE A 2 -10.74 -3.78 -2.81
N GLU A 3 -10.94 -2.64 -2.14
CA GLU A 3 -10.09 -1.46 -2.30
C GLU A 3 -9.53 -1.02 -0.94
N TYR A 4 -8.27 -0.59 -0.92
CA TYR A 4 -7.58 -0.09 0.26
C TYR A 4 -6.82 1.20 -0.09
N GLU A 5 -7.01 2.23 0.72
CA GLU A 5 -6.31 3.51 0.57
C GLU A 5 -5.08 3.55 1.48
N LEU A 6 -3.89 3.60 0.86
CA LEU A 6 -2.62 3.65 1.57
C LEU A 6 -2.01 5.04 1.49
N HIS A 7 -1.73 5.62 2.66
CA HIS A 7 -1.18 6.96 2.82
C HIS A 7 0.32 6.87 3.15
N LEU A 8 1.19 7.31 2.24
CA LEU A 8 2.64 7.30 2.43
C LEU A 8 3.21 8.71 2.49
N PRO A 9 4.02 9.06 3.52
CA PRO A 9 4.75 10.32 3.52
C PRO A 9 5.82 10.31 2.41
N ASP A 10 5.98 11.44 1.69
CA ASP A 10 6.86 11.58 0.51
C ASP A 10 8.35 11.26 0.81
N SER A 11 8.75 11.27 2.08
CA SER A 11 10.16 11.26 2.50
C SER A 11 10.85 9.90 2.64
N LYS A 12 10.16 8.76 2.45
CA LYS A 12 10.74 7.42 2.72
C LYS A 12 10.82 6.56 1.46
N ASN A 13 11.79 6.83 0.58
CA ASN A 13 12.13 5.98 -0.58
C ASN A 13 12.25 4.47 -0.22
N TYR A 14 12.76 4.15 0.97
CA TYR A 14 12.87 2.78 1.45
C TYR A 14 11.50 2.16 1.81
N LEU A 15 10.63 2.91 2.50
CA LEU A 15 9.27 2.47 2.82
C LEU A 15 8.45 2.27 1.54
N LEU A 16 8.54 3.22 0.61
CA LEU A 16 7.85 3.14 -0.66
C LEU A 16 8.24 1.88 -1.45
N ARG A 17 9.53 1.52 -1.46
CA ARG A 17 10.00 0.28 -2.09
C ARG A 17 9.44 -0.97 -1.40
N LYS A 18 9.38 -0.99 -0.06
CA LYS A 18 8.79 -2.12 0.69
C LYS A 18 7.29 -2.26 0.42
N VAL A 19 6.55 -1.15 0.44
CA VAL A 19 5.12 -1.14 0.15
C VAL A 19 4.85 -1.65 -1.25
N LYS A 20 5.55 -1.13 -2.28
CA LYS A 20 5.37 -1.60 -3.66
C LYS A 20 5.63 -3.09 -3.78
N ARG A 21 6.69 -3.59 -3.12
CA ARG A 21 6.98 -5.01 -3.07
C ARG A 21 5.82 -5.81 -2.45
N LEU A 22 5.28 -5.34 -1.33
CA LEU A 22 4.15 -5.99 -0.67
C LEU A 22 2.92 -6.04 -1.59
N ILE A 23 2.57 -4.94 -2.26
CA ILE A 23 1.46 -4.90 -3.21
C ILE A 23 1.64 -5.97 -4.32
N TYR A 24 2.86 -6.13 -4.85
CA TYR A 24 3.17 -7.18 -5.83
C TYR A 24 3.06 -8.61 -5.27
N GLU A 25 3.49 -8.83 -4.02
CA GLU A 25 3.40 -10.15 -3.37
C GLU A 25 1.95 -10.63 -3.21
N TYR A 26 1.00 -9.69 -3.13
CA TYR A 26 -0.44 -9.96 -3.06
C TYR A 26 -1.15 -10.01 -4.42
N ASP A 27 -0.43 -9.91 -5.55
CA ASP A 27 -1.00 -9.88 -6.91
C ASP A 27 -2.14 -8.82 -7.01
N ALA A 28 -1.90 -7.66 -6.39
CA ALA A 28 -2.82 -6.55 -6.31
C ALA A 28 -2.44 -5.44 -7.31
N ASP A 29 -3.47 -4.83 -7.91
CA ASP A 29 -3.30 -3.66 -8.76
C ASP A 29 -3.22 -2.41 -7.90
N PHE A 30 -2.55 -1.35 -8.35
CA PHE A 30 -2.55 -0.08 -7.63
C PHE A 30 -2.46 1.14 -8.55
N GLU A 31 -3.00 2.25 -8.06
CA GLU A 31 -3.02 3.54 -8.75
C GLU A 31 -2.64 4.64 -7.76
N ILE A 32 -1.86 5.64 -8.19
CA ILE A 32 -1.56 6.81 -7.37
C ILE A 32 -2.69 7.81 -7.58
N THR A 33 -3.47 8.07 -6.53
CA THR A 33 -4.62 8.99 -6.59
C THR A 33 -4.24 10.41 -6.20
N ILE A 34 -3.26 10.57 -5.32
CA ILE A 34 -2.73 11.86 -4.88
C ILE A 34 -1.21 11.77 -4.83
N SER A 35 -0.51 12.74 -5.42
CA SER A 35 0.94 12.88 -5.30
C SER A 35 1.27 14.34 -5.03
N THR A 36 1.66 14.62 -3.79
CA THR A 36 2.09 15.94 -3.32
C THR A 36 3.46 15.82 -2.68
N LYS A 37 4.14 16.95 -2.48
CA LYS A 37 5.47 17.02 -1.85
C LYS A 37 5.54 16.42 -0.43
N ASP A 38 4.40 16.23 0.23
CA ASP A 38 4.36 15.75 1.62
C ASP A 38 3.69 14.38 1.75
N LEU A 39 2.91 13.96 0.76
CA LEU A 39 2.04 12.78 0.82
C LEU A 39 1.77 12.20 -0.57
N GLU A 40 1.92 10.88 -0.68
CA GLU A 40 1.37 10.08 -1.76
C GLU A 40 0.24 9.18 -1.24
N VAL A 41 -0.87 9.11 -1.97
CA VAL A 41 -1.98 8.20 -1.69
C VAL A 41 -2.09 7.18 -2.82
N TYR A 42 -2.09 5.91 -2.43
CA TYR A 42 -2.20 4.76 -3.31
C TYR A 42 -3.55 4.09 -3.10
N LEU A 43 -4.32 3.92 -4.17
CA LEU A 43 -5.50 3.06 -4.16
C LEU A 43 -5.07 1.67 -4.62
N VAL A 44 -5.09 0.70 -3.70
CA VAL A 44 -4.69 -0.69 -3.96
C VAL A 44 -5.94 -1.56 -4.08
N LYS A 45 -6.00 -2.37 -5.14
CA LYS A 45 -7.16 -3.18 -5.52
C LYS A 45 -6.83 -4.67 -5.43
N PHE A 46 -7.59 -5.38 -4.61
CA PHE A 46 -7.41 -6.80 -4.32
C PHE A 46 -8.49 -7.67 -4.98
N LYS A 47 -8.08 -8.87 -5.38
CA LYS A 47 -8.97 -9.89 -5.98
C LYS A 47 -9.91 -10.54 -4.95
N SER A 48 -9.54 -10.54 -3.67
CA SER A 48 -10.35 -11.11 -2.58
C SER A 48 -10.22 -10.31 -1.29
N GLU A 49 -11.22 -10.43 -0.42
CA GLU A 49 -11.26 -9.81 0.91
C GLU A 49 -10.12 -10.34 1.80
N ILE A 50 -9.86 -11.65 1.76
CA ILE A 50 -8.78 -12.30 2.52
C ILE A 50 -7.41 -11.72 2.15
N ALA A 51 -7.17 -11.39 0.87
CA ALA A 51 -5.91 -10.78 0.44
C ALA A 51 -5.77 -9.37 0.99
N LEU A 52 -6.84 -8.58 1.02
CA LEU A 52 -6.87 -7.26 1.64
C LEU A 52 -6.59 -7.36 3.14
N GLU A 53 -7.29 -8.21 3.89
CA GLU A 53 -7.12 -8.34 5.34
C GLU A 53 -5.69 -8.74 5.75
N ASN A 54 -5.05 -9.60 4.96
CA ASN A 54 -3.67 -10.01 5.22
C ASN A 54 -2.68 -8.89 4.85
N PHE A 55 -2.92 -8.19 3.74
CA PHE A 55 -2.13 -7.02 3.35
C PHE A 55 -2.20 -5.91 4.40
N GLU A 56 -3.39 -5.64 4.97
CA GLU A 56 -3.57 -4.66 6.05
C GLU A 56 -2.69 -4.97 7.26
N LYS A 57 -2.68 -6.24 7.70
CA LYS A 57 -1.82 -6.69 8.82
C LYS A 57 -0.34 -6.52 8.51
N ASP A 58 0.09 -6.87 7.30
CA ASP A 58 1.49 -6.76 6.88
C ASP A 58 1.93 -5.30 6.73
N ILE A 59 1.04 -4.43 6.25
CA ILE A 59 1.23 -2.99 6.22
C ILE A 59 1.37 -2.44 7.64
N ASP A 60 0.45 -2.75 8.56
CA ASP A 60 0.50 -2.25 9.93
C ASP A 60 1.82 -2.63 10.62
N ASN A 61 2.27 -3.88 10.45
CA ASN A 61 3.57 -4.33 10.95
C ASN A 61 4.75 -3.54 10.37
N LEU A 62 4.66 -3.09 9.12
CA LEU A 62 5.69 -2.30 8.44
C LEU A 62 5.90 -0.91 9.07
N PHE A 63 4.87 -0.34 9.69
CA PHE A 63 4.89 0.99 10.31
C PHE A 63 5.19 0.97 11.82
N LEU A 64 5.13 -0.21 12.46
CA LEU A 64 5.47 -0.41 13.86
C LEU A 64 6.99 -0.59 14.10
N ASP A 65 7.75 -0.92 13.04
CA ASP A 65 9.23 -0.97 12.98
C ASP A 65 9.87 0.35 12.50
#